data_AF-A0A7S0EBS5-F1
#
_entry.id   AF-A0A7S0EBS5-F1
#
_cell.length_a   1.000
_cell.length_b   1.000
_cell.length_c   1.000
_cell.angle_alpha   90.00
_cell.angle_beta   90.00
_cell.angle_gamma   90.00
#
_symmetry.space_group_name_H-M   'P 1'
#
loop_
_entity.id
_entity.type
_entity.pdbx_description
1 polymer ?
#
loop_
_entity_poly.entity_id
_entity_poly.type
_entity_poly.pdbx_seq_one_letter_code
_entity_poly.pdbx_strand_id
1 'polypeptide(L)'
;FGGSAATMTGIQVTNSEGGILNMVGGGGVVLVYEASITMANVSSIESTSRSEPGGGFANIYKSTAIMSGIKVVDTFSFITGGFINCLGSPEVVLTDITVSNALAREGGLAYLSGSTFTIRNVNATYAAASQDGGFLKALGSSGTVTDVVATHSTAGVVALTWSAGNGGS
;
A
#
# COMPACT_ATOMS: atom_id res chain seq x y z
N PHE A 1 -21.43 -0.17 -12.84
CA PHE A 1 -20.86 -1.53 -12.86
C PHE A 1 -20.72 -1.98 -11.42
N GLY A 2 -21.47 -3.00 -10.99
CA GLY A 2 -21.39 -3.53 -9.63
C GLY A 2 -20.09 -4.32 -9.49
N GLY A 3 -19.06 -3.68 -8.93
CA GLY A 3 -17.77 -4.34 -8.68
C GLY A 3 -17.96 -5.50 -7.70
N SER A 4 -17.24 -6.59 -7.91
CA SER A 4 -17.18 -7.70 -6.98
C SER A 4 -16.62 -7.21 -5.63
N ALA A 5 -17.17 -7.71 -4.52
CA ALA A 5 -16.70 -7.38 -3.18
C ALA A 5 -16.26 -8.65 -2.46
N ALA A 6 -15.16 -8.54 -1.71
CA ALA A 6 -14.64 -9.63 -0.88
C ALA A 6 -14.36 -9.14 0.55
N THR A 7 -14.26 -10.08 1.49
CA THR A 7 -13.91 -9.82 2.88
C THR A 7 -12.85 -10.81 3.33
N MET A 8 -11.82 -10.32 4.03
CA MET A 8 -10.80 -11.13 4.68
C MET A 8 -10.80 -10.80 6.17
N THR A 9 -11.05 -11.79 7.03
CA THR A 9 -11.12 -11.55 8.47
C THR A 9 -10.44 -12.67 9.25
N GLY A 10 -9.58 -12.30 10.21
CA GLY A 10 -8.89 -13.27 11.07
C GLY A 10 -7.89 -14.16 10.32
N ILE A 11 -7.36 -13.67 9.20
CA ILE A 11 -6.45 -14.44 8.35
C ILE A 11 -5.01 -14.22 8.80
N GLN A 12 -4.22 -15.29 8.81
CA GLN A 12 -2.77 -15.23 8.97
C GLN A 12 -2.12 -15.73 7.69
N VAL A 13 -1.16 -14.97 7.17
CA VAL A 13 -0.42 -15.30 5.94
C VAL A 13 1.07 -15.25 6.20
N THR A 14 1.80 -16.29 5.83
CA THR A 14 3.26 -16.36 5.99
C THR A 14 3.91 -16.75 4.68
N ASN A 15 5.04 -16.12 4.36
CA ASN A 15 5.90 -16.47 3.22
C ASN A 15 5.13 -16.44 1.89
N SER A 16 4.34 -15.38 1.70
CA SER A 16 3.54 -15.22 0.50
C SER A 16 4.28 -14.40 -0.54
N GLU A 17 4.33 -14.94 -1.75
CA GLU A 17 4.91 -14.28 -2.90
C GLU A 17 3.83 -14.08 -3.96
N GLY A 18 3.64 -12.83 -4.34
CA GLY A 18 2.67 -12.43 -5.35
C GLY A 18 3.33 -11.76 -6.55
N GLY A 19 2.63 -11.81 -7.67
CA GLY A 19 3.13 -11.26 -8.93
C GLY A 19 4.23 -12.12 -9.57
N ILE A 20 4.52 -11.81 -10.82
CA ILE A 20 5.60 -12.44 -11.61
C ILE A 20 6.62 -11.35 -11.93
N LEU A 21 7.90 -11.69 -11.86
CA LEU A 21 8.98 -10.77 -12.21
C LEU A 21 8.79 -10.22 -13.63
N ASN A 22 8.93 -8.90 -13.79
CA ASN A 22 8.70 -8.18 -15.05
C ASN A 22 7.25 -8.18 -15.56
N MET A 23 6.27 -8.60 -14.75
CA MET A 23 4.84 -8.42 -15.05
C MET A 23 4.24 -7.28 -14.24
N VAL A 24 3.14 -6.73 -14.75
CA VAL A 24 2.41 -5.62 -14.14
C VAL A 24 1.34 -6.16 -13.18
N GLY A 25 1.30 -5.61 -11.97
CA GLY A 25 0.15 -5.72 -11.08
C GLY A 25 0.09 -7.00 -10.24
N GLY A 26 0.67 -6.95 -9.05
CA GLY A 26 0.59 -8.03 -8.06
C GLY A 26 0.75 -7.52 -6.64
N GLY A 27 0.19 -8.24 -5.68
CA GLY A 27 0.41 -7.99 -4.26
C GLY A 27 0.80 -9.29 -3.58
N GLY A 28 1.70 -9.22 -2.59
CA GLY A 28 2.24 -10.42 -1.94
C GLY A 28 1.15 -11.30 -1.33
N VAL A 29 0.09 -10.69 -0.79
CA VAL A 29 -1.07 -11.37 -0.21
C VAL A 29 -2.31 -11.20 -1.08
N VAL A 30 -2.55 -9.99 -1.58
CA VAL A 30 -3.81 -9.68 -2.26
C VAL A 30 -3.61 -8.75 -3.46
N LEU A 31 -4.34 -9.05 -4.53
CA LEU A 31 -4.52 -8.19 -5.68
C LEU A 31 -6.01 -7.85 -5.80
N VAL A 32 -6.33 -6.57 -5.90
CA VAL A 32 -7.70 -6.08 -6.07
C VAL A 32 -7.76 -5.21 -7.31
N TYR A 33 -8.62 -5.57 -8.26
CA TYR A 33 -8.73 -4.92 -9.55
C TYR A 33 -10.20 -4.62 -9.85
N GLU A 34 -10.53 -3.33 -9.99
CA GLU A 34 -11.89 -2.84 -10.29
C GLU A 34 -12.97 -3.47 -9.39
N ALA A 35 -12.64 -3.63 -8.11
CA ALA A 35 -13.41 -4.37 -7.10
C ALA A 35 -13.39 -3.64 -5.74
N SER A 36 -13.94 -4.28 -4.71
CA SER A 36 -13.88 -3.79 -3.32
C SER A 36 -13.40 -4.87 -2.36
N ILE A 37 -12.58 -4.47 -1.40
CA ILE A 37 -12.08 -5.37 -0.35
C ILE A 37 -12.28 -4.75 1.04
N THR A 38 -12.73 -5.56 1.98
CA THR A 38 -12.68 -5.23 3.41
C THR A 38 -11.78 -6.22 4.13
N MET A 39 -10.81 -5.71 4.89
CA MET A 39 -9.89 -6.52 5.68
C MET A 39 -9.95 -6.12 7.15
N ALA A 40 -10.07 -7.12 8.02
CA ALA A 40 -10.09 -6.92 9.46
C ALA A 40 -9.26 -8.00 10.16
N ASN A 41 -8.41 -7.60 11.11
CA ASN A 41 -7.66 -8.55 11.94
C ASN A 41 -6.84 -9.55 11.11
N VAL A 42 -6.14 -9.05 10.10
CA VAL A 42 -5.25 -9.86 9.26
C VAL A 42 -3.82 -9.63 9.70
N SER A 43 -3.06 -10.71 9.83
CA SER A 43 -1.62 -10.62 10.04
C SER A 43 -0.84 -11.26 8.91
N SER A 44 0.31 -10.68 8.59
CA SER A 44 1.25 -11.32 7.69
C SER A 44 2.71 -11.16 8.09
N ILE A 45 3.49 -12.18 7.77
CA ILE A 45 4.95 -12.21 7.93
C ILE A 45 5.54 -12.61 6.59
N GLU A 46 6.57 -11.90 6.13
CA GLU A 46 7.27 -12.20 4.87
C GLU A 46 6.34 -12.22 3.66
N SER A 47 5.88 -11.03 3.24
CA SER A 47 5.12 -10.88 1.99
C SER A 47 5.89 -10.10 0.94
N THR A 48 5.98 -10.66 -0.26
CA THR A 48 6.72 -10.04 -1.36
C THR A 48 5.88 -9.91 -2.62
N SER A 49 5.93 -8.76 -3.28
CA SER A 49 5.50 -8.61 -4.68
C SER A 49 6.71 -8.61 -5.61
N ARG A 50 6.74 -9.51 -6.58
CA ARG A 50 7.75 -9.54 -7.66
C ARG A 50 7.38 -8.71 -8.90
N SER A 51 6.12 -8.30 -9.00
CA SER A 51 5.60 -7.51 -10.12
C SER A 51 5.82 -6.01 -9.93
N GLU A 52 5.86 -5.28 -11.05
CA GLU A 52 6.06 -3.83 -11.09
C GLU A 52 5.00 -3.15 -11.97
N PRO A 53 4.24 -2.15 -11.45
CA PRO A 53 4.04 -1.84 -10.03
C PRO A 53 3.32 -2.97 -9.28
N GLY A 54 3.57 -3.07 -7.97
CA GLY A 54 2.94 -4.05 -7.08
C GLY A 54 3.24 -3.75 -5.63
N GLY A 55 2.40 -4.14 -4.68
CA GLY A 55 2.59 -3.82 -3.26
C GLY A 55 3.03 -5.03 -2.45
N GLY A 56 3.96 -4.87 -1.51
CA GLY A 56 4.55 -6.01 -0.80
C GLY A 56 3.52 -6.87 -0.07
N PHE A 57 2.44 -6.26 0.44
CA PHE A 57 1.26 -6.96 0.95
C PHE A 57 0.07 -6.88 -0.01
N ALA A 58 -0.33 -5.68 -0.42
CA ALA A 58 -1.50 -5.49 -1.27
C ALA A 58 -1.26 -4.57 -2.47
N ASN A 59 -1.84 -4.94 -3.60
CA ASN A 59 -1.96 -4.06 -4.77
C ASN A 59 -3.43 -3.79 -5.09
N ILE A 60 -3.81 -2.52 -5.08
CA ILE A 60 -5.18 -2.05 -5.20
C ILE A 60 -5.29 -1.14 -6.43
N TYR A 61 -5.98 -1.60 -7.47
CA TYR A 61 -6.13 -0.87 -8.72
C TYR A 61 -7.59 -0.52 -8.96
N LYS A 62 -7.88 0.78 -9.07
CA LYS A 62 -9.23 1.33 -9.31
C LYS A 62 -10.30 0.70 -8.42
N SER A 63 -9.97 0.50 -7.16
CA SER A 63 -10.74 -0.31 -6.23
C SER A 63 -10.96 0.42 -4.92
N THR A 64 -11.95 -0.01 -4.15
CA THR A 64 -12.14 0.47 -2.77
C THR A 64 -11.48 -0.51 -1.80
N ALA A 65 -10.70 0.00 -0.85
CA ALA A 65 -10.05 -0.84 0.16
C ALA A 65 -10.27 -0.26 1.56
N ILE A 66 -10.88 -1.05 2.43
CA ILE A 66 -11.07 -0.71 3.85
C ILE A 66 -10.32 -1.74 4.68
N MET A 67 -9.28 -1.31 5.39
CA MET A 67 -8.36 -2.19 6.11
C MET A 67 -8.23 -1.75 7.56
N SER A 68 -8.48 -2.68 8.50
CA SER A 68 -8.45 -2.41 9.94
C SER A 68 -7.77 -3.51 10.74
N GLY A 69 -7.06 -3.15 11.81
CA GLY A 69 -6.45 -4.13 12.71
C GLY A 69 -5.43 -5.02 12.01
N ILE A 70 -4.64 -4.45 11.09
CA ILE A 70 -3.70 -5.21 10.27
C ILE A 70 -2.32 -5.17 10.91
N LYS A 71 -1.68 -6.33 11.06
CA LYS A 71 -0.31 -6.43 11.59
C LYS A 71 0.60 -7.13 10.60
N VAL A 72 1.58 -6.42 10.07
CA VAL A 72 2.44 -6.93 9.01
C VAL A 72 3.91 -6.76 9.37
N VAL A 73 4.69 -7.80 9.10
CA VAL A 73 6.14 -7.83 9.35
C VAL A 73 6.83 -8.29 8.08
N ASP A 74 7.91 -7.61 7.71
CA ASP A 74 8.77 -7.95 6.57
C ASP A 74 8.00 -8.01 5.25
N THR A 75 7.81 -6.84 4.64
CA THR A 75 7.21 -6.75 3.31
C THR A 75 8.06 -6.01 2.32
N PHE A 76 8.07 -6.52 1.09
CA PHE A 76 8.94 -5.99 0.05
C PHE A 76 8.20 -5.85 -1.28
N SER A 77 8.39 -4.69 -1.91
CA SER A 77 8.10 -4.46 -3.32
C SER A 77 9.32 -3.85 -3.99
N PHE A 78 9.58 -4.22 -5.24
CA PHE A 78 10.69 -3.68 -6.00
C PHE A 78 10.57 -2.17 -6.27
N ILE A 79 9.36 -1.68 -6.53
CA ILE A 79 9.15 -0.27 -6.91
C ILE A 79 8.24 0.44 -5.93
N THR A 80 6.96 0.07 -5.85
CA THR A 80 5.96 0.88 -5.19
C THR A 80 5.39 0.20 -3.96
N GLY A 81 5.27 0.93 -2.84
CA GLY A 81 4.42 0.47 -1.75
C GLY A 81 4.93 -0.78 -1.07
N GLY A 82 5.90 -0.64 -0.15
CA GLY A 82 6.48 -1.80 0.53
C GLY A 82 5.44 -2.59 1.31
N PHE A 83 4.39 -1.94 1.80
CA PHE A 83 3.17 -2.59 2.30
C PHE A 83 2.04 -2.52 1.26
N ILE A 84 1.60 -1.32 0.86
CA ILE A 84 0.49 -1.16 -0.09
C ILE A 84 0.84 -0.31 -1.31
N ASN A 85 0.38 -0.74 -2.48
CA ASN A 85 0.37 0.06 -3.71
C ASN A 85 -1.08 0.31 -4.13
N CYS A 86 -1.48 1.58 -4.31
CA CYS A 86 -2.82 1.96 -4.74
C CYS A 86 -2.78 2.91 -5.94
N LEU A 87 -3.52 2.58 -6.99
CA LEU A 87 -3.53 3.32 -8.25
C LEU A 87 -4.97 3.63 -8.67
N GLY A 88 -5.30 4.91 -8.85
CA GLY A 88 -6.62 5.36 -9.30
C GLY A 88 -7.77 4.95 -8.39
N SER A 89 -7.50 4.70 -7.10
CA SER A 89 -8.46 4.09 -6.19
C SER A 89 -9.32 5.18 -5.53
N PRO A 90 -10.66 5.11 -5.67
CA PRO A 90 -11.54 6.19 -5.22
C PRO A 90 -11.57 6.34 -3.70
N GLU A 91 -11.28 5.28 -2.95
CA GLU A 91 -11.27 5.29 -1.49
C GLU A 91 -10.34 4.19 -0.94
N VAL A 92 -9.35 4.60 -0.14
CA VAL A 92 -8.44 3.71 0.60
C VAL A 92 -8.40 4.14 2.06
N VAL A 93 -8.92 3.30 2.95
CA VAL A 93 -8.99 3.57 4.39
C VAL A 93 -8.11 2.57 5.14
N LEU A 94 -7.08 3.08 5.80
CA LEU A 94 -6.19 2.32 6.66
C LEU A 94 -6.38 2.79 8.11
N THR A 95 -6.76 1.88 8.98
CA THR A 95 -7.01 2.18 10.40
C THR A 95 -6.40 1.10 11.29
N ASP A 96 -5.80 1.48 12.41
CA ASP A 96 -5.25 0.52 13.39
C ASP A 96 -4.27 -0.46 12.74
N ILE A 97 -3.28 0.09 12.03
CA ILE A 97 -2.30 -0.68 11.28
C ILE A 97 -0.96 -0.66 12.00
N THR A 98 -0.34 -1.81 12.16
CA THR A 98 1.05 -1.93 12.61
C THR A 98 1.87 -2.60 11.52
N VAL A 99 2.89 -1.92 11.00
CA VAL A 99 3.82 -2.48 10.03
C VAL A 99 5.25 -2.32 10.49
N SER A 100 6.05 -3.39 10.37
CA SER A 100 7.49 -3.34 10.56
C SER A 100 8.22 -3.86 9.33
N ASN A 101 9.31 -3.19 8.96
CA ASN A 101 10.18 -3.56 7.83
C ASN A 101 9.42 -3.61 6.49
N ALA A 102 8.81 -2.50 6.10
CA ALA A 102 8.18 -2.34 4.79
C ALA A 102 9.13 -1.61 3.86
N LEU A 103 9.57 -2.30 2.81
CA LEU A 103 10.67 -1.86 1.95
C LEU A 103 10.18 -1.70 0.51
N ALA A 104 10.46 -0.53 -0.08
CA ALA A 104 10.24 -0.28 -1.50
C ALA A 104 11.23 0.74 -2.07
N ARG A 105 11.19 0.97 -3.39
CA ARG A 105 11.88 2.13 -3.97
C ARG A 105 11.15 3.42 -3.62
N GLU A 106 9.82 3.40 -3.65
CA GLU A 106 8.93 4.53 -3.45
C GLU A 106 7.75 4.14 -2.56
N GLY A 107 7.46 4.93 -1.53
CA GLY A 107 6.34 4.63 -0.63
C GLY A 107 6.63 3.42 0.26
N GLY A 108 7.59 3.52 1.18
CA GLY A 108 8.04 2.36 1.98
C GLY A 108 6.90 1.65 2.71
N LEU A 109 5.96 2.40 3.32
CA LEU A 109 4.66 1.83 3.71
C LEU A 109 3.70 1.86 2.52
N ALA A 110 3.41 3.04 1.98
CA ALA A 110 2.35 3.22 1.00
C ALA A 110 2.77 4.07 -0.19
N TYR A 111 2.44 3.58 -1.39
CA TYR A 111 2.46 4.35 -2.63
C TYR A 111 1.02 4.55 -3.12
N LEU A 112 0.60 5.80 -3.25
CA LEU A 112 -0.74 6.19 -3.68
C LEU A 112 -0.65 7.10 -4.90
N SER A 113 -1.31 6.74 -6.00
CA SER A 113 -1.37 7.58 -7.20
C SER A 113 -2.80 7.81 -7.65
N GLY A 114 -3.20 9.07 -7.86
CA GLY A 114 -4.57 9.43 -8.28
C GLY A 114 -5.66 8.85 -7.37
N SER A 115 -5.41 8.74 -6.07
CA SER A 115 -6.29 8.06 -5.13
C SER A 115 -6.77 8.99 -4.02
N THR A 116 -7.91 8.66 -3.40
CA THR A 116 -8.37 9.31 -2.15
C THR A 116 -8.07 8.40 -0.97
N PHE A 117 -7.49 8.93 0.11
CA PHE A 117 -7.09 8.10 1.24
C PHE A 117 -7.37 8.68 2.62
N THR A 118 -7.51 7.79 3.60
CA THR A 118 -7.50 8.11 5.03
C THR A 118 -6.58 7.13 5.73
N ILE A 119 -5.55 7.64 6.40
CA ILE A 119 -4.60 6.84 7.21
C ILE A 119 -4.70 7.33 8.64
N ARG A 120 -5.15 6.47 9.55
CA ARG A 120 -5.36 6.82 10.95
C ARG A 120 -4.87 5.74 11.89
N ASN A 121 -4.28 6.13 13.02
CA ASN A 121 -3.79 5.21 14.03
C ASN A 121 -2.86 4.14 13.43
N VAL A 122 -1.79 4.60 12.80
CA VAL A 122 -0.82 3.72 12.13
C VAL A 122 0.54 3.82 12.81
N ASN A 123 1.09 2.68 13.17
CA ASN A 123 2.46 2.56 13.63
C ASN A 123 3.31 1.85 12.56
N ALA A 124 4.27 2.55 12.00
CA ALA A 124 5.21 2.03 11.02
C ALA A 124 6.64 2.15 11.56
N THR A 125 7.33 1.02 11.67
CA THR A 125 8.75 0.97 12.07
C THR A 125 9.56 0.42 10.90
N TYR A 126 10.65 1.09 10.51
CA TYR A 126 11.45 0.70 9.34
C TYR A 126 10.62 0.61 8.05
N ALA A 127 9.68 1.54 7.85
CA ALA A 127 9.08 1.77 6.55
C ALA A 127 10.07 2.60 5.71
N ALA A 128 10.81 1.94 4.84
CA ALA A 128 11.96 2.52 4.14
C ALA A 128 11.73 2.56 2.63
N ALA A 129 12.01 3.73 2.06
CA ALA A 129 12.09 3.93 0.62
C ALA A 129 13.53 4.28 0.24
N SER A 130 13.99 3.79 -0.92
CA SER A 130 15.30 4.16 -1.44
C SER A 130 15.29 5.47 -2.25
N GLN A 131 14.12 5.94 -2.68
CA GLN A 131 13.97 7.14 -3.51
C GLN A 131 13.09 8.21 -2.86
N ASP A 132 11.82 7.90 -2.55
CA ASP A 132 10.87 8.90 -2.03
C ASP A 132 9.82 8.27 -1.08
N GLY A 133 9.48 9.00 -0.03
CA GLY A 133 8.31 8.71 0.81
C GLY A 133 8.44 7.41 1.59
N GLY A 134 9.41 7.31 2.50
CA GLY A 134 9.64 6.15 3.35
C GLY A 134 8.39 5.67 4.08
N PHE A 135 7.59 6.57 4.60
CA PHE A 135 6.24 6.20 5.05
C PHE A 135 5.27 6.26 3.86
N LEU A 136 5.04 7.44 3.30
CA LEU A 136 4.02 7.65 2.27
C LEU A 136 4.56 8.40 1.08
N LYS A 137 4.31 7.89 -0.13
CA LYS A 137 4.36 8.67 -1.37
C LYS A 137 2.96 8.82 -1.95
N ALA A 138 2.51 10.06 -2.10
CA ALA A 138 1.19 10.39 -2.64
C ALA A 138 1.34 11.29 -3.89
N LEU A 139 1.10 10.72 -5.07
CA LEU A 139 1.17 11.38 -6.37
C LEU A 139 -0.24 11.73 -6.86
N GLY A 140 -0.54 13.02 -7.03
CA GLY A 140 -1.86 13.46 -7.50
C GLY A 140 -3.03 12.91 -6.67
N SER A 141 -2.78 12.61 -5.40
CA SER A 141 -3.70 11.97 -4.48
C SER A 141 -4.10 12.95 -3.38
N SER A 142 -5.27 12.76 -2.79
CA SER A 142 -5.78 13.60 -1.71
C SER A 142 -6.20 12.73 -0.52
N GLY A 143 -6.02 13.23 0.70
CA GLY A 143 -6.34 12.43 1.86
C GLY A 143 -5.88 13.02 3.18
N THR A 144 -6.12 12.29 4.25
CA THR A 144 -5.74 12.66 5.61
C THR A 144 -4.80 11.62 6.22
N VAL A 145 -3.87 12.10 7.04
CA VAL A 145 -2.96 11.28 7.84
C VAL A 145 -3.03 11.81 9.27
N THR A 146 -3.53 11.02 10.21
CA THR A 146 -3.68 11.42 11.62
C THR A 146 -3.24 10.29 12.54
N ASP A 147 -2.73 10.63 13.72
CA ASP A 147 -2.34 9.65 14.74
C ASP A 147 -1.37 8.60 14.19
N VAL A 148 -0.34 9.06 13.48
CA VAL A 148 0.67 8.20 12.86
C VAL A 148 2.00 8.35 13.57
N VAL A 149 2.61 7.21 13.86
CA VAL A 149 4.00 7.10 14.31
C VAL A 149 4.79 6.38 13.23
N ALA A 150 5.75 7.09 12.62
CA ALA A 150 6.68 6.52 11.65
C ALA A 150 8.10 6.67 12.18
N THR A 151 8.77 5.55 12.47
CA THR A 151 10.13 5.53 13.00
C THR A 151 11.08 4.81 12.05
N HIS A 152 12.31 5.29 11.94
CA HIS A 152 13.34 4.74 11.05
C HIS A 152 12.93 4.72 9.57
N SER A 153 12.05 5.65 9.15
CA SER A 153 11.71 5.84 7.75
C SER A 153 12.78 6.62 7.00
N THR A 154 13.08 6.20 5.78
CA THR A 154 14.13 6.78 4.91
C THR A 154 13.52 7.52 3.71
N ALA A 155 14.32 8.34 3.01
CA ALA A 155 13.88 9.10 1.83
C ALA A 155 12.67 10.03 2.06
N GLY A 156 12.63 10.65 3.26
CA GLY A 156 11.54 11.52 3.70
C GLY A 156 10.34 10.72 4.21
N VAL A 157 9.73 11.14 5.33
CA VAL A 157 8.58 10.40 5.89
C VAL A 157 7.39 10.47 4.93
N VAL A 158 7.00 11.67 4.50
CA VAL A 158 5.90 11.88 3.55
C VAL A 158 6.40 12.64 2.33
N ALA A 159 6.15 12.10 1.14
CA ALA A 159 6.38 12.76 -0.14
C ALA A 159 5.05 13.04 -0.84
N LEU A 160 4.70 14.32 -0.99
CA LEU A 160 3.52 14.76 -1.71
C LEU A 160 3.95 15.37 -3.04
N THR A 161 3.53 14.76 -4.15
CA THR A 161 3.88 15.23 -5.48
C THR A 161 2.64 15.50 -6.30
N TRP A 162 2.63 16.65 -6.97
CA TRP A 162 1.61 16.98 -7.95
C TRP A 162 2.04 16.43 -9.30
N SER A 163 1.21 15.58 -9.92
CA SER A 163 1.31 15.35 -11.37
C SER A 163 0.40 16.35 -12.06
N ALA A 164 0.98 17.32 -12.77
CA ALA A 164 0.25 17.94 -13.87
C ALA A 164 -0.22 16.77 -14.75
N GLY A 165 -1.54 16.62 -14.96
CA GLY A 165 -2.00 15.75 -16.03
C GLY A 165 -1.24 16.17 -17.30
N ASN A 166 -0.80 15.22 -18.10
CA ASN A 166 -0.33 15.50 -19.45
C ASN A 166 -1.50 16.15 -20.23
N GLY A 167 -1.67 17.45 -20.06
CA GLY A 167 -2.33 18.33 -21.00
C GLY A 167 -1.37 18.51 -22.16
N GLY A 168 -1.16 17.44 -22.91
CA GLY A 168 -0.62 17.51 -24.26
C GLY A 168 -1.71 18.09 -25.14
N SER A 169 -1.41 19.28 -25.68
CA SER A 169 -2.07 19.96 -26.80
C SER A 169 -2.53 19.03 -27.92
#